data_AF-A0A235IF61-F1
#
_entry.id   AF-A0A235IF61-F1
#
_cell.length_a   1.000
_cell.length_b   1.000
_cell.length_c   1.000
_cell.angle_alpha   90.00
_cell.angle_beta   90.00
_cell.angle_gamma   90.00
#
_symmetry.space_group_name_H-M   'P 1'
#
loop_
_entity.id
_entity.type
_entity.pdbx_description
1 polymer ?
#
loop_
_entity_poly.entity_id
_entity_poly.type
_entity_poly.pdbx_seq_one_letter_code
_entity_poly.pdbx_strand_id
1 'polypeptide(L)'
;MIENYYPSWLSQELINNRLPWQEGKNMSFGDFNEQYTLHDSYWIGIFYNIGYEQAITLAIDWDSVWLPDEIKKSITDGELYIFIRLTGVEQISTANYIDIGNISRIIVGCEFEKIEGKKFLAIDDVFGGQINILYKGEETFLALEKNRTILNI
;
A
#
# COMPACT_ATOMS: atom_id res chain seq x y z
N MET A 1 -0.84 8.11 24.38
CA MET A 1 -1.77 8.11 23.24
C MET A 1 -1.09 8.89 22.14
N ILE A 2 -0.64 8.22 21.09
CA ILE A 2 -0.22 8.93 19.87
C ILE A 2 -1.49 8.92 19.02
N GLU A 3 -2.20 10.04 18.97
CA GLU A 3 -3.19 10.24 17.91
C GLU A 3 -2.40 10.33 16.61
N ASN A 4 -2.37 9.24 15.84
CA ASN A 4 -1.85 9.26 14.48
C ASN A 4 -2.81 10.11 13.64
N TYR A 5 -2.61 11.42 13.66
CA TYR A 5 -3.30 12.34 12.77
C TYR A 5 -2.70 12.20 11.38
N TYR A 6 -3.23 11.23 10.63
CA TYR A 6 -3.06 11.22 9.17
C TYR A 6 -3.47 12.59 8.61
N PRO A 7 -2.80 13.07 7.54
CA PRO A 7 -3.13 14.37 6.98
C PRO A 7 -4.58 14.38 6.48
N SER A 8 -5.26 15.51 6.65
CA SER A 8 -6.70 15.63 6.38
C SER A 8 -7.09 15.33 4.93
N TRP A 9 -6.13 15.46 4.01
CA TRP A 9 -6.35 15.13 2.59
C TRP A 9 -6.44 13.63 2.35
N LEU A 10 -5.78 12.79 3.17
CA LEU A 10 -5.58 11.36 2.88
C LEU A 10 -6.90 10.62 2.68
N SER A 11 -7.80 10.74 3.66
CA SER A 11 -9.10 10.07 3.60
C SER A 11 -9.96 10.59 2.45
N GLN A 12 -9.90 11.89 2.16
CA GLN A 12 -10.65 12.50 1.06
C GLN A 12 -10.16 12.02 -0.30
N GLU A 13 -8.85 11.94 -0.51
CA GLU A 13 -8.26 11.48 -1.76
C GLU A 13 -8.53 9.98 -2.01
N LEU A 14 -8.50 9.16 -0.95
CA LEU A 14 -8.80 7.73 -1.02
C LEU A 14 -10.30 7.46 -1.30
N ILE A 15 -11.20 8.10 -0.54
CA ILE A 15 -12.66 7.92 -0.71
C ILE A 15 -13.13 8.42 -2.07
N ASN A 16 -12.62 9.56 -2.53
CA ASN A 16 -13.03 10.14 -3.80
C ASN A 16 -12.24 9.56 -5.00
N ASN A 17 -11.29 8.65 -4.77
CA ASN A 17 -10.38 8.10 -5.78
C ASN A 17 -9.71 9.20 -6.63
N ARG A 18 -9.05 10.15 -5.97
CA ARG A 18 -8.44 11.35 -6.59
C ARG A 18 -6.91 11.42 -6.46
N LEU A 19 -6.29 10.36 -5.95
CA LEU A 19 -4.83 10.22 -5.96
C LEU A 19 -4.29 10.39 -7.41
N PRO A 20 -3.13 11.05 -7.60
CA PRO A 20 -2.56 11.36 -8.91
C PRO A 20 -1.94 10.12 -9.57
N TRP A 21 -2.76 9.12 -9.89
CA TRP A 21 -2.32 7.83 -10.43
C TRP A 21 -1.51 7.93 -11.73
N GLN A 22 -1.69 9.00 -12.51
CA GLN A 22 -0.91 9.27 -13.71
C GLN A 22 0.58 9.54 -13.44
N GLU A 23 0.92 9.94 -12.21
CA GLU A 23 2.29 10.12 -11.75
C GLU A 23 2.83 8.85 -11.05
N GLY A 24 1.97 7.83 -10.91
CA GLY A 24 2.35 6.54 -10.35
C GLY A 24 3.17 5.71 -11.34
N LYS A 25 3.96 4.80 -10.80
CA LYS A 25 4.78 3.86 -11.56
C LYS A 25 4.04 2.54 -11.75
N ASN A 26 3.86 2.15 -13.00
CA ASN A 26 3.40 0.82 -13.34
C ASN A 26 4.56 -0.16 -13.32
N MET A 27 4.53 -1.10 -12.39
CA MET A 27 5.52 -2.18 -12.25
C MET A 27 4.87 -3.36 -11.55
N SER A 28 5.39 -4.59 -11.71
CA SER A 28 4.83 -5.72 -10.98
C SER A 28 5.23 -5.67 -9.50
N PHE A 29 4.47 -6.35 -8.63
CA PHE A 29 4.90 -6.53 -7.24
C PHE A 29 6.23 -7.27 -7.11
N GLY A 30 6.54 -8.18 -8.04
CA GLY A 30 7.85 -8.83 -8.10
C GLY A 30 8.97 -7.81 -8.28
N ASP A 31 8.85 -6.94 -9.29
CA ASP A 31 9.84 -5.88 -9.55
C ASP A 31 9.95 -4.88 -8.39
N PHE A 32 8.80 -4.58 -7.73
CA PHE A 32 8.78 -3.75 -6.53
C PHE A 32 9.58 -4.41 -5.39
N ASN A 33 9.33 -5.69 -5.11
CA ASN A 33 9.98 -6.44 -4.03
C ASN A 33 11.50 -6.65 -4.25
N GLU A 34 12.01 -6.48 -5.48
CA GLU A 34 13.46 -6.50 -5.75
C GLU A 34 14.18 -5.23 -5.26
N GLN A 35 13.47 -4.11 -5.15
CA GLN A 35 14.05 -2.79 -4.82
C GLN A 35 13.55 -2.23 -3.50
N TYR A 36 12.36 -2.66 -3.08
CA TYR A 36 11.58 -2.06 -2.02
C TYR A 36 10.95 -3.13 -1.14
N THR A 37 10.56 -2.74 0.07
CA THR A 37 9.83 -3.61 1.00
C THR A 37 8.75 -2.83 1.72
N LEU A 38 7.72 -3.54 2.16
CA LEU A 38 6.66 -3.02 3.03
C LEU A 38 6.93 -3.34 4.51
N HIS A 39 8.06 -3.97 4.85
CA HIS A 39 8.41 -4.32 6.23
C HIS A 39 8.36 -3.09 7.15
N ASP A 40 7.85 -3.30 8.37
CA ASP A 40 7.67 -2.29 9.44
C ASP A 40 6.73 -1.14 9.10
N SER A 41 6.13 -1.16 7.92
CA SER A 41 5.20 -0.13 7.49
C SER A 41 3.84 -0.32 8.14
N TYR A 42 3.16 0.78 8.45
CA TYR A 42 1.85 0.74 9.09
C TYR A 42 0.74 0.60 8.03
N TRP A 43 -0.11 -0.40 8.24
CA TRP A 43 -1.28 -0.64 7.42
C TRP A 43 -2.36 0.41 7.70
N ILE A 44 -2.74 1.20 6.69
CA ILE A 44 -3.83 2.18 6.83
C ILE A 44 -5.16 1.55 6.45
N GLY A 45 -5.24 0.88 5.30
CA GLY A 45 -6.49 0.27 4.85
C GLY A 45 -6.51 -0.25 3.42
N ILE A 46 -7.60 -0.96 3.09
CA ILE A 46 -7.97 -1.35 1.74
C ILE A 46 -9.18 -0.50 1.32
N PHE A 47 -9.06 0.19 0.19
CA PHE A 47 -10.09 1.08 -0.33
C PHE A 47 -10.62 0.49 -1.64
N TYR A 48 -11.90 0.14 -1.66
CA TYR A 48 -12.55 -0.52 -2.78
C TYR A 48 -13.13 0.52 -3.75
N ASN A 49 -12.81 0.41 -5.04
CA ASN A 49 -13.37 1.26 -6.09
C ASN A 49 -14.37 0.52 -6.99
N ILE A 50 -15.02 -0.51 -6.46
CA ILE A 50 -15.88 -1.44 -7.22
C ILE A 50 -17.10 -0.80 -7.90
N GLY A 51 -17.50 0.41 -7.50
CA GLY A 51 -18.63 1.12 -8.10
C GLY A 51 -18.34 1.68 -9.50
N TYR A 52 -17.06 1.91 -9.81
CA TYR A 52 -16.63 2.50 -11.08
C TYR A 52 -15.62 1.63 -11.82
N GLU A 53 -14.82 0.86 -11.08
CA GLU A 53 -13.76 0.04 -11.63
C GLU A 53 -13.56 -1.23 -10.80
N GLN A 54 -13.18 -2.34 -11.43
CA GLN A 54 -12.80 -3.54 -10.70
C GLN A 54 -11.40 -3.39 -10.06
N ALA A 55 -11.26 -2.45 -9.12
CA ALA A 55 -9.98 -2.07 -8.54
C ALA A 55 -10.05 -1.81 -7.04
N ILE A 56 -8.89 -1.90 -6.40
CA ILE A 56 -8.66 -1.47 -5.02
C ILE A 56 -7.43 -0.59 -4.92
N THR A 57 -7.33 0.14 -3.82
CA THR A 57 -6.12 0.83 -3.38
C THR A 57 -5.73 0.32 -2.00
N LEU A 58 -4.51 -0.18 -1.88
CA LEU A 58 -3.84 -0.38 -0.59
C LEU A 58 -3.19 0.94 -0.20
N ALA A 59 -3.45 1.40 1.03
CA ALA A 59 -2.80 2.59 1.58
C ALA A 59 -1.95 2.18 2.78
N ILE A 60 -0.69 2.61 2.75
CA ILE A 60 0.34 2.20 3.70
C ILE A 60 1.14 3.45 4.08
N ASP A 61 1.36 3.64 5.39
CA ASP A 61 2.35 4.58 5.91
C ASP A 61 3.70 3.86 5.90
N TRP A 62 4.55 4.26 4.98
CA TRP A 62 5.68 3.49 4.46
C TRP A 62 6.93 3.79 5.27
N ASP A 63 7.48 2.75 5.90
CA ASP A 63 8.66 2.92 6.75
C ASP A 63 9.89 3.27 5.90
N SER A 64 10.31 4.53 6.03
CA SER A 64 11.44 5.07 5.27
C SER A 64 12.79 4.46 5.65
N VAL A 65 12.92 3.78 6.80
CA VAL A 65 14.15 3.12 7.26
C VAL A 65 14.62 2.06 6.27
N TRP A 66 13.69 1.40 5.58
CA TRP A 66 14.01 0.32 4.63
C TRP A 66 14.27 0.80 3.21
N LEU A 67 14.15 2.10 2.93
CA LEU A 67 14.33 2.63 1.58
C LEU A 67 15.81 2.75 1.19
N PRO A 68 16.13 2.68 -0.12
CA PRO A 68 17.44 3.05 -0.64
C PRO A 68 17.85 4.46 -0.19
N ASP A 69 19.14 4.66 0.10
CA ASP A 69 19.69 5.95 0.58
C ASP A 69 19.41 7.12 -0.36
N GLU A 70 19.34 6.84 -1.66
CA GLU A 70 19.03 7.82 -2.70
C GLU A 70 17.63 8.42 -2.52
N ILE A 71 16.67 7.57 -2.18
CA ILE A 71 15.28 7.94 -1.93
C ILE A 71 15.15 8.62 -0.57
N LYS A 72 15.82 8.09 0.47
CA LYS A 72 15.83 8.72 1.80
C LYS A 72 16.28 10.17 1.77
N LYS A 73 17.29 10.49 0.93
CA LYS A 73 17.80 11.86 0.76
C LYS A 73 16.81 12.81 0.08
N SER A 74 15.86 12.29 -0.70
CA SER A 74 14.83 13.11 -1.34
C SER A 74 13.59 13.34 -0.47
N ILE A 75 13.46 12.65 0.67
CA ILE A 75 12.38 12.86 1.62
C ILE A 75 12.65 14.15 2.41
N THR A 76 11.64 15.03 2.47
CA THR A 76 11.72 16.36 3.08
C THR A 76 10.82 16.52 4.30
N ASP A 77 9.70 15.80 4.36
CA ASP A 77 8.65 15.91 5.38
C ASP A 77 8.65 14.73 6.36
N GLY A 78 9.56 13.76 6.17
CA GLY A 78 9.81 12.62 7.07
C GLY A 78 8.71 11.53 7.08
N GLU A 79 7.46 11.89 6.82
CA GLU A 79 6.33 10.97 6.66
C GLU A 79 6.09 10.65 5.19
N LEU A 80 6.07 9.36 4.87
CA LEU A 80 5.93 8.84 3.52
C LEU A 80 4.77 7.86 3.44
N TYR A 81 3.95 7.98 2.42
CA TYR A 81 2.84 7.09 2.15
C TYR A 81 3.09 6.37 0.83
N ILE A 82 2.85 5.07 0.78
CA ILE A 82 2.79 4.31 -0.47
C ILE A 82 1.36 3.84 -0.71
N PHE A 83 0.88 4.13 -1.91
CA PHE A 83 -0.41 3.70 -2.42
C PHE A 83 -0.19 2.71 -3.54
N ILE A 84 -0.88 1.58 -3.47
CA ILE A 84 -0.78 0.53 -4.46
C ILE A 84 -2.17 0.28 -5.02
N ARG A 85 -2.37 0.63 -6.29
CA ARG A 85 -3.61 0.36 -7.01
C ARG A 85 -3.49 -0.94 -7.76
N LEU A 86 -4.47 -1.82 -7.54
CA LEU A 86 -4.59 -3.10 -8.25
C LEU A 86 -5.89 -3.10 -9.02
N THR A 87 -5.81 -3.36 -10.32
CA THR A 87 -6.98 -3.48 -11.20
C THR A 87 -7.28 -4.95 -11.54
N GLY A 88 -8.49 -5.22 -12.02
CA GLY A 88 -8.94 -6.57 -12.33
C GLY A 88 -8.95 -7.49 -11.09
N VAL A 89 -9.35 -6.96 -9.93
CA VAL A 89 -9.42 -7.71 -8.67
C VAL A 89 -10.58 -8.71 -8.71
N GLU A 90 -10.27 -9.99 -8.59
CA GLU A 90 -11.26 -11.08 -8.58
C GLU A 90 -11.73 -11.40 -7.15
N GLN A 91 -10.82 -11.38 -6.19
CA GLN A 91 -11.12 -11.77 -4.81
C GLN A 91 -10.17 -11.07 -3.83
N ILE A 92 -10.72 -10.69 -2.67
CA ILE A 92 -9.96 -10.32 -1.48
C ILE A 92 -10.50 -11.13 -0.33
N SER A 93 -9.61 -11.72 0.47
CA SER A 93 -9.95 -12.34 1.74
C SER A 93 -9.07 -11.79 2.85
N THR A 94 -9.67 -11.67 4.02
CA THR A 94 -9.04 -11.21 5.25
C THR A 94 -9.19 -12.29 6.31
N ALA A 95 -8.14 -12.57 7.07
CA ALA A 95 -8.15 -13.63 8.08
C ALA A 95 -7.37 -13.22 9.34
N ASN A 96 -7.67 -13.91 10.45
CA ASN A 96 -6.91 -13.85 11.71
C ASN A 96 -6.82 -12.46 12.38
N TYR A 97 -7.75 -11.56 12.08
CA TYR A 97 -7.86 -10.27 12.75
C TYR A 97 -8.39 -10.43 14.18
N ILE A 98 -7.56 -10.07 15.15
CA ILE A 98 -7.96 -9.90 16.55
C ILE A 98 -8.01 -8.42 16.92
N ASP A 99 -8.77 -8.04 17.94
CA ASP A 99 -8.69 -6.70 18.50
C ASP A 99 -7.31 -6.51 19.16
N ILE A 100 -6.53 -5.55 18.66
CA ILE A 100 -5.21 -5.17 19.18
C ILE A 100 -5.23 -3.81 19.88
N GLY A 101 -6.44 -3.28 20.16
CA GLY A 101 -6.65 -1.94 20.69
C GLY A 101 -6.36 -0.85 19.66
N ASN A 102 -5.95 0.33 20.14
CA ASN A 102 -5.69 1.52 19.32
C ASN A 102 -4.28 1.52 18.69
N ILE A 103 -3.77 0.35 18.31
CA ILE A 103 -2.44 0.17 17.70
C ILE A 103 -2.63 -0.07 16.20
N SER A 104 -1.84 0.60 15.38
CA SER A 104 -1.82 0.33 13.94
C SER A 104 -1.11 -0.99 13.64
N ARG A 105 -1.62 -1.74 12.66
CA ARG A 105 -1.02 -3.02 12.26
C ARG A 105 0.25 -2.75 11.48
N ILE A 106 1.32 -3.45 11.84
CA ILE A 106 2.63 -3.34 11.20
C ILE A 106 2.79 -4.51 10.24
N ILE A 107 3.14 -4.23 8.99
CA ILE A 107 3.39 -5.25 7.97
C ILE A 107 4.71 -5.96 8.30
N VAL A 108 4.65 -7.30 8.37
CA VAL A 108 5.84 -8.14 8.58
C VAL A 108 6.36 -8.73 7.28
N GLY A 109 5.47 -8.98 6.32
CA GLY A 109 5.82 -9.67 5.09
C GLY A 109 4.81 -9.45 3.98
N CYS A 110 5.30 -9.60 2.76
CA CYS A 110 4.52 -9.51 1.54
C CYS A 110 5.03 -10.59 0.59
N GLU A 111 4.13 -11.45 0.12
CA GLU A 111 4.43 -12.51 -0.83
C GLU A 111 3.64 -12.29 -2.12
N PHE A 112 4.32 -12.45 -3.25
CA PHE A 112 3.73 -12.27 -4.57
C PHE A 112 4.05 -13.47 -5.45
N GLU A 113 3.01 -14.04 -6.06
CA GLU A 113 3.14 -15.12 -7.02
C GLU A 113 2.27 -14.88 -8.26
N LYS A 114 2.75 -15.38 -9.41
CA LYS A 114 2.00 -15.37 -10.67
C LYS A 114 1.80 -16.80 -11.16
N ILE A 115 0.55 -17.26 -11.17
CA ILE A 115 0.17 -18.63 -11.55
C ILE A 115 -0.91 -18.55 -12.63
N GLU A 116 -0.69 -19.18 -13.77
CA GLU A 116 -1.69 -19.30 -14.86
C GLU A 116 -2.31 -17.96 -15.30
N GLY A 117 -1.50 -16.90 -15.33
CA GLY A 117 -1.95 -15.56 -15.72
C GLY A 117 -2.75 -14.81 -14.64
N LYS A 118 -2.91 -15.41 -13.45
CA LYS A 118 -3.41 -14.74 -12.25
C LYS A 118 -2.26 -14.31 -11.36
N LYS A 119 -2.52 -13.27 -10.57
CA LYS A 119 -1.59 -12.69 -9.61
C LYS A 119 -2.16 -12.86 -8.21
N PHE A 120 -1.33 -13.37 -7.32
CA PHE A 120 -1.64 -13.63 -5.94
C PHE A 120 -0.73 -12.75 -5.09
N LEU A 121 -1.34 -11.94 -4.23
CA LEU A 121 -0.63 -11.10 -3.28
C LEU A 121 -1.12 -11.45 -1.88
N ALA A 122 -0.20 -11.84 -1.01
CA ALA A 122 -0.44 -12.03 0.41
C ALA A 122 0.32 -10.95 1.18
N ILE A 123 -0.33 -10.32 2.16
CA ILE A 123 0.31 -9.39 3.08
C ILE A 123 -0.06 -9.77 4.50
N ASP A 124 0.96 -9.94 5.34
CA ASP A 124 0.85 -10.37 6.73
C ASP A 124 1.26 -9.24 7.66
N ASP A 125 0.58 -9.16 8.81
CA ASP A 125 0.98 -8.27 9.91
C ASP A 125 1.66 -9.03 11.05
N VAL A 126 2.39 -8.29 11.90
CA VAL A 126 3.11 -8.83 13.07
C VAL A 126 2.21 -9.47 14.13
N PHE A 127 0.90 -9.27 14.05
CA PHE A 127 -0.11 -9.82 14.96
C PHE A 127 -0.85 -11.04 14.35
N GLY A 128 -0.40 -11.53 13.18
CA GLY A 128 -0.94 -12.70 12.50
C GLY A 128 -2.14 -12.43 11.60
N GLY A 129 -2.57 -11.17 11.45
CA GLY A 129 -3.61 -10.79 10.50
C GLY A 129 -3.11 -10.89 9.06
N GLN A 130 -3.98 -11.33 8.16
CA GLN A 130 -3.59 -11.65 6.77
C GLN A 130 -4.58 -11.08 5.76
N ILE A 131 -4.04 -10.62 4.63
CA ILE A 131 -4.81 -10.19 3.45
C ILE A 131 -4.32 -11.01 2.27
N ASN A 132 -5.25 -11.63 1.55
CA ASN A 132 -4.95 -12.33 0.31
C ASN A 132 -5.75 -11.70 -0.83
N ILE A 133 -5.09 -11.38 -1.93
CA ILE A 133 -5.67 -10.68 -3.07
C ILE A 133 -5.38 -11.47 -4.33
N LEU A 134 -6.44 -11.80 -5.07
CA LEU A 134 -6.38 -12.41 -6.39
C LEU A 134 -6.79 -11.39 -7.42
N TYR A 135 -5.94 -11.15 -8.42
CA TYR A 135 -6.20 -10.17 -9.46
C TYR A 135 -5.50 -10.52 -10.79
N LYS A 136 -5.88 -9.84 -11.86
CA LYS A 136 -5.32 -10.04 -13.22
C LYS A 136 -4.85 -8.78 -13.90
N GLY A 137 -5.25 -7.61 -13.40
CA GLY A 137 -4.93 -6.33 -14.02
C GLY A 137 -3.54 -5.82 -13.68
N GLU A 138 -3.39 -4.51 -13.83
CA GLU A 138 -2.16 -3.76 -13.62
C GLU A 138 -1.98 -3.38 -12.15
N GLU A 139 -0.72 -3.22 -11.76
CA GLU A 139 -0.31 -2.61 -10.51
C GLU A 139 0.29 -1.23 -10.77
N THR A 140 -0.20 -0.24 -10.03
CA THR A 140 0.36 1.12 -10.04
C THR A 140 0.76 1.50 -8.62
N PHE A 141 2.03 1.86 -8.45
CA PHE A 141 2.61 2.29 -7.19
C PHE A 141 2.77 3.80 -7.20
N LEU A 142 2.31 4.47 -6.14
CA LEU A 142 2.41 5.90 -5.98
C LEU A 142 2.92 6.20 -4.58
N ALA A 143 4.09 6.82 -4.47
CA ALA A 143 4.65 7.27 -3.20
C ALA A 143 4.45 8.78 -3.05
N LEU A 144 3.86 9.21 -1.93
CA LEU A 144 3.62 10.62 -1.60
C LEU A 144 4.14 10.94 -0.21
N GLU A 145 4.83 12.07 -0.07
CA GLU A 145 5.07 12.66 1.25
C GLU A 145 3.78 13.26 1.83
N LYS A 146 3.77 13.54 3.13
CA LYS A 146 2.63 14.19 3.83
C LYS A 146 2.21 15.52 3.18
N ASN A 147 3.14 16.30 2.64
CA ASN A 147 2.88 17.52 1.87
C ASN A 147 2.37 17.29 0.42
N ARG A 148 2.13 16.02 0.03
CA ARG A 148 1.69 15.57 -1.31
C ARG A 148 2.76 15.64 -2.41
N THR A 149 4.02 15.84 -2.05
CA THR A 149 5.14 15.72 -3.00
C THR A 149 5.24 14.27 -3.46
N ILE A 150 5.32 14.08 -4.77
CA ILE A 150 5.48 12.75 -5.37
C ILE A 150 6.94 12.33 -5.28
N LEU A 151 7.15 11.12 -4.81
CA LEU A 151 8.45 10.49 -4.74
C LEU A 151 8.58 9.49 -5.88
N ASN A 152 9.62 9.66 -6.70
CA ASN A 152 9.91 8.75 -7.80
C ASN A 152 10.55 7.47 -7.26
N ILE A 153 9.78 6.39 -7.32
CA ILE A 153 10.22 5.03 -6.96
C ILE A 153 10.33 4.15 -8.20
#